data_AF-A0A9E5GEU7-F1
#
_entry.id   AF-A0A9E5GEU7-F1
#
_cell.length_a   1.000
_cell.length_b   1.000
_cell.length_c   1.000
_cell.angle_alpha   90.00
_cell.angle_beta   90.00
_cell.angle_gamma   90.00
#
_symmetry.space_group_name_H-M   'P 1'
#
loop_
_entity.id
_entity.type
_entity.pdbx_description
1 polymer ?
#
loop_
_entity_poly.entity_id
_entity_poly.type
_entity_poly.pdbx_seq_one_letter_code
_entity_poly.pdbx_strand_id
1 'polypeptide(L)'
;GYVSSTGSGGTLAAGDYLREFYPQLKIAAAEAIQCPTLLRNGFGGHRIEGIGDKHVPWVHNVRNTDMVIAVDDQDCMDVYRLFNEPAGIEYLRKMGVSEEAIETFPLYGISGIGNVLAAIKMAKYYELSEDDVIFTVLTDSSEMYTSRLAEQNEIQGAFDEYAAVRALAGCLHHQSIDGALELTYYERLRVHNLKYYTWVEQQGKTYEEINAQWYDKNYWKDIPPLADKIDELIESFNKEVLA
;
A
#
# COMPACT_ATOMS: atom_id res chain seq x y z
N GLY A 1 -14.47 -0.88 2.35
CA GLY A 1 -13.27 -1.47 1.72
C GLY A 1 -12.09 -1.42 2.68
N TYR A 2 -11.03 -2.16 2.38
CA TYR A 2 -9.75 -2.11 3.06
C TYR A 2 -8.64 -1.99 2.02
N VAL A 3 -7.77 -1.00 2.17
CA VAL A 3 -6.65 -0.75 1.26
C VAL A 3 -5.35 -0.80 2.06
N SER A 4 -4.37 -1.52 1.53
CA SER A 4 -2.99 -1.46 2.03
C SER A 4 -2.03 -1.81 0.91
N SER A 5 -0.92 -1.10 0.88
CA SER A 5 0.16 -1.37 -0.06
C SER A 5 0.89 -2.66 0.28
N THR A 6 1.49 -3.28 -0.72
CA THR A 6 2.27 -4.52 -0.57
C THR A 6 3.75 -4.21 -0.43
N GLY A 7 4.26 -4.25 0.80
CA GLY A 7 5.65 -4.62 1.11
C GLY A 7 5.71 -6.12 1.36
N SER A 8 5.96 -6.53 2.60
CA SER A 8 5.91 -7.94 3.02
C SER A 8 4.51 -8.59 2.92
N GLY A 9 3.44 -7.78 2.85
CA GLY A 9 2.05 -8.24 2.78
C GLY A 9 1.39 -8.55 4.13
N GLY A 10 2.10 -8.42 5.25
CA GLY A 10 1.58 -8.70 6.59
C GLY A 10 0.40 -7.81 6.98
N THR A 11 0.53 -6.49 6.82
CA THR A 11 -0.56 -5.53 7.11
C THR A 11 -1.78 -5.79 6.23
N LEU A 12 -1.59 -6.08 4.94
CA LEU A 12 -2.68 -6.41 4.02
C LEU A 12 -3.51 -7.62 4.51
N ALA A 13 -2.90 -8.56 5.25
CA ALA A 13 -3.59 -9.72 5.81
C ALA A 13 -4.63 -9.35 6.89
N ALA A 14 -4.60 -8.13 7.45
CA ALA A 14 -5.67 -7.64 8.32
C ALA A 14 -7.04 -7.69 7.60
N GLY A 15 -7.07 -7.56 6.27
CA GLY A 15 -8.27 -7.73 5.47
C GLY A 15 -8.92 -9.11 5.62
N ASP A 16 -8.12 -10.17 5.80
CA ASP A 16 -8.63 -11.54 6.01
C ASP A 16 -9.44 -11.62 7.30
N TYR A 17 -8.92 -11.02 8.38
CA TYR A 17 -9.60 -10.94 9.68
C TYR A 17 -10.84 -10.04 9.62
N LEU A 18 -10.73 -8.86 8.98
CA LEU A 18 -11.87 -7.94 8.84
C LEU A 18 -13.04 -8.59 8.09
N ARG A 19 -12.78 -9.49 7.14
CA ARG A 19 -13.83 -10.23 6.43
C ARG A 19 -14.62 -11.22 7.29
N GLU A 20 -14.10 -11.64 8.44
CA GLU A 20 -14.87 -12.46 9.38
C GLU A 20 -16.07 -11.69 9.94
N PHE A 21 -15.92 -10.37 10.10
CA PHE A 21 -16.96 -9.47 10.60
C PHE A 21 -17.74 -8.79 9.48
N TYR A 22 -17.09 -8.52 8.35
CA TYR A 22 -17.66 -7.82 7.20
C TYR A 22 -17.47 -8.66 5.92
N PRO A 23 -18.34 -9.66 5.65
CA PRO A 23 -18.14 -10.62 4.55
C PRO A 23 -18.13 -10.00 3.15
N GLN A 24 -18.71 -8.80 2.98
CA GLN A 24 -18.74 -8.07 1.72
C GLN A 24 -17.56 -7.08 1.56
N LEU A 25 -16.64 -7.04 2.54
CA LEU A 25 -15.48 -6.14 2.52
C LEU A 25 -14.61 -6.42 1.30
N LYS A 26 -14.44 -5.37 0.49
CA LYS A 26 -13.48 -5.36 -0.61
C LYS A 26 -12.05 -5.11 -0.11
N ILE A 27 -11.08 -5.92 -0.50
CA ILE A 27 -9.66 -5.80 -0.13
C ILE A 27 -8.85 -5.41 -1.37
N ALA A 28 -8.15 -4.29 -1.31
CA ALA A 28 -7.27 -3.81 -2.37
C ALA A 28 -5.79 -3.81 -1.95
N ALA A 29 -4.97 -4.46 -2.77
CA ALA A 29 -3.52 -4.43 -2.68
C ALA A 29 -2.98 -3.25 -3.50
N ALA A 30 -2.35 -2.28 -2.84
CA ALA A 30 -1.74 -1.15 -3.53
C ALA A 30 -0.26 -1.40 -3.88
N GLU A 31 0.19 -0.87 -5.01
CA GLU A 31 1.59 -0.93 -5.46
C GLU A 31 1.99 0.34 -6.22
N ALA A 32 3.28 0.51 -6.53
CA ALA A 32 3.74 1.60 -7.41
C ALA A 32 3.52 1.24 -8.89
N ILE A 33 2.99 2.17 -9.69
CA ILE A 33 2.84 1.95 -11.15
C ILE A 33 4.19 1.83 -11.86
N GLN A 34 5.25 2.43 -11.31
CA GLN A 34 6.63 2.30 -11.79
C GLN A 34 7.21 0.90 -11.52
N CYS A 35 6.63 0.15 -10.57
CA CYS A 35 7.01 -1.25 -10.29
C CYS A 35 5.77 -2.16 -10.16
N PRO A 36 4.99 -2.32 -11.24
CA PRO A 36 3.65 -2.91 -11.21
C PRO A 36 3.70 -4.44 -11.23
N THR A 37 4.16 -5.02 -10.13
CA THR A 37 4.41 -6.46 -9.97
C THR A 37 3.10 -7.25 -10.03
N LEU A 38 2.08 -6.81 -9.28
CA LEU A 38 0.78 -7.48 -9.21
C LEU A 38 -0.07 -7.19 -10.45
N LEU A 39 -0.07 -5.93 -10.91
CA LEU A 39 -0.91 -5.47 -12.01
C LEU A 39 -0.43 -6.01 -13.35
N ARG A 40 0.89 -6.02 -13.59
CA ARG A 40 1.48 -6.28 -14.92
C ARG A 40 2.56 -7.36 -14.95
N ASN A 41 2.86 -8.02 -13.83
CA ASN A 41 4.09 -8.82 -13.72
C ASN A 41 5.33 -8.00 -14.15
N GLY A 42 5.31 -6.71 -13.80
CA GLY A 42 6.35 -5.75 -14.15
C GLY A 42 7.39 -5.60 -13.04
N PHE A 43 8.44 -4.86 -13.34
CA PHE A 43 9.52 -4.50 -12.41
C PHE A 43 9.95 -3.07 -12.69
N GLY A 44 10.58 -2.42 -11.71
CA GLY A 44 11.14 -1.09 -11.87
C GLY A 44 11.74 -0.54 -10.58
N GLY A 45 11.91 0.77 -10.51
CA GLY A 45 12.25 1.49 -9.29
C GLY A 45 11.17 2.51 -9.01
N HIS A 46 10.88 2.77 -7.74
CA HIS A 46 9.91 3.78 -7.32
C HIS A 46 10.36 4.48 -6.05
N ARG A 47 9.66 5.56 -5.72
CA ARG A 47 9.88 6.42 -4.56
C ARG A 47 8.84 6.26 -3.46
N ILE A 48 7.99 5.22 -3.53
CA ILE A 48 7.12 4.85 -2.41
C ILE A 48 7.88 3.95 -1.45
N GLU A 49 8.54 4.49 -0.44
CA GLU A 49 9.33 3.68 0.51
C GLU A 49 8.47 2.70 1.33
N GLY A 50 9.02 1.52 1.60
CA GLY A 50 8.38 0.48 2.41
C GLY A 50 7.51 -0.52 1.64
N ILE A 51 7.39 -0.39 0.32
CA ILE A 51 6.56 -1.25 -0.54
C ILE A 51 7.33 -1.73 -1.78
N GLY A 52 6.73 -2.61 -2.59
CA GLY A 52 7.17 -2.89 -3.95
C GLY A 52 8.42 -3.77 -4.06
N ASP A 53 8.44 -4.91 -3.36
CA ASP A 53 9.56 -5.85 -3.29
C ASP A 53 9.87 -6.63 -4.59
N LYS A 54 9.30 -6.22 -5.74
CA LYS A 54 9.49 -6.83 -7.08
C LYS A 54 9.12 -8.32 -7.16
N HIS A 55 8.39 -8.83 -6.18
CA HIS A 55 7.86 -10.18 -6.15
C HIS A 55 6.56 -10.19 -5.34
N VAL A 56 5.79 -11.28 -5.44
CA VAL A 56 4.61 -11.49 -4.60
C VAL A 56 5.07 -12.18 -3.30
N PRO A 57 4.88 -11.56 -2.13
CA PRO A 57 5.33 -12.15 -0.87
C PRO A 57 4.68 -13.51 -0.59
N TRP A 58 5.41 -14.42 0.05
CA TRP A 58 4.89 -15.75 0.36
C TRP A 58 3.58 -15.69 1.18
N VAL A 59 3.53 -14.78 2.14
CA VAL A 59 2.42 -14.61 3.09
C VAL A 59 1.24 -13.83 2.54
N HIS A 60 1.31 -13.30 1.31
CA HIS A 60 0.19 -12.55 0.72
C HIS A 60 -0.95 -13.50 0.31
N ASN A 61 -2.10 -13.43 0.98
CA ASN A 61 -3.30 -14.17 0.58
C ASN A 61 -3.97 -13.59 -0.68
N VAL A 62 -3.40 -13.89 -1.84
CA VAL A 62 -3.90 -13.40 -3.15
C VAL A 62 -5.32 -13.90 -3.44
N ARG A 63 -5.69 -15.09 -2.93
CA ARG A 63 -7.03 -15.66 -3.13
C ARG A 63 -8.12 -14.76 -2.52
N ASN A 64 -7.79 -14.04 -1.46
CA ASN A 64 -8.69 -13.14 -0.75
C ASN A 64 -8.55 -11.66 -1.18
N THR A 65 -7.64 -11.34 -2.10
CA THR A 65 -7.43 -9.98 -2.62
C THR A 65 -8.41 -9.70 -3.77
N ASP A 66 -9.26 -8.68 -3.65
CA ASP A 66 -10.21 -8.35 -4.73
C ASP A 66 -9.66 -7.44 -5.78
N MET A 67 -8.70 -6.58 -5.44
CA MET A 67 -8.29 -5.50 -6.32
C MET A 67 -6.80 -5.27 -6.22
N VAL A 68 -6.19 -4.89 -7.34
CA VAL A 68 -4.86 -4.29 -7.38
C VAL A 68 -5.01 -2.83 -7.79
N ILE A 69 -4.33 -1.94 -7.08
CA ILE A 69 -4.34 -0.51 -7.37
C ILE A 69 -2.91 -0.02 -7.47
N ALA A 70 -2.50 0.35 -8.68
CA ALA A 70 -1.21 0.98 -8.90
C ALA A 70 -1.31 2.51 -8.76
N VAL A 71 -0.42 3.09 -7.96
CA VAL A 71 -0.32 4.52 -7.67
C VAL A 71 0.97 5.06 -8.26
N ASP A 72 0.92 6.26 -8.83
CA ASP A 72 2.11 6.95 -9.30
C ASP A 72 2.95 7.42 -8.11
N ASP A 73 4.22 7.00 -8.05
CA ASP A 73 5.11 7.43 -6.98
C ASP A 73 5.32 8.96 -6.96
N GLN A 74 5.23 9.64 -8.11
CA GLN A 74 5.35 11.08 -8.19
C GLN A 74 4.16 11.78 -7.54
N ASP A 75 2.95 11.22 -7.65
CA ASP A 75 1.78 11.74 -6.93
C ASP A 75 1.99 11.65 -5.42
N CYS A 76 2.55 10.54 -4.94
CA CYS A 76 2.88 10.37 -3.52
C CYS A 76 3.89 11.43 -3.07
N MET A 77 4.93 11.67 -3.86
CA MET A 77 5.96 12.67 -3.55
C MET A 77 5.42 14.10 -3.58
N ASP A 78 4.56 14.44 -4.54
CA ASP A 78 3.99 15.78 -4.66
C ASP A 78 3.02 16.09 -3.50
N VAL A 79 2.21 15.10 -3.08
CA VAL A 79 1.39 15.20 -1.88
C VAL A 79 2.26 15.26 -0.61
N TYR A 80 3.35 14.49 -0.56
CA TYR A 80 4.27 14.53 0.57
C TYR A 80 4.90 15.93 0.75
N ARG A 81 5.29 16.59 -0.35
CA ARG A 81 5.76 17.99 -0.32
C ARG A 81 4.65 18.96 0.06
N LEU A 82 3.44 18.79 -0.50
CA LEU A 82 2.26 19.60 -0.14
C LEU A 82 1.97 19.56 1.39
N PHE A 83 2.18 18.41 2.02
CA PHE A 83 1.91 18.17 3.43
C PHE A 83 3.05 18.56 4.38
N ASN A 84 4.27 18.82 3.87
CA ASN A 84 5.44 19.05 4.72
C ASN A 84 6.25 20.31 4.39
N GLU A 85 6.10 20.90 3.19
CA GLU A 85 6.80 22.14 2.83
C GLU A 85 5.97 23.39 3.19
N PRO A 86 6.60 24.49 3.65
CA PRO A 86 5.88 25.67 4.15
C PRO A 86 4.86 26.27 3.17
N ALA A 87 5.18 26.30 1.87
CA ALA A 87 4.28 26.80 0.84
C ALA A 87 3.03 25.93 0.67
N GLY A 88 3.16 24.61 0.84
CA GLY A 88 2.06 23.67 0.78
C GLY A 88 1.10 23.85 1.95
N ILE A 89 1.65 23.92 3.17
CA ILE A 89 0.86 24.17 4.39
C ILE A 89 0.10 25.50 4.31
N GLU A 90 0.78 26.57 3.90
CA GLU A 90 0.14 27.88 3.76
C GLU A 90 -0.95 27.87 2.67
N TYR A 91 -0.73 27.15 1.57
CA TYR A 91 -1.75 27.00 0.54
C TYR A 91 -2.98 26.22 1.04
N LEU A 92 -2.78 25.12 1.77
CA LEU A 92 -3.89 24.35 2.36
C LEU A 92 -4.69 25.19 3.36
N ARG A 93 -4.01 26.00 4.17
CA ARG A 93 -4.66 26.98 5.07
C ARG A 93 -5.52 27.97 4.29
N LYS A 94 -5.00 28.54 3.18
CA LYS A 94 -5.79 29.42 2.29
C LYS A 94 -7.01 28.73 1.69
N MET A 95 -6.94 27.42 1.44
CA MET A 95 -8.06 26.61 0.95
C MET A 95 -9.08 26.24 2.05
N GLY A 96 -8.86 26.69 3.29
CA GLY A 96 -9.81 26.50 4.40
C GLY A 96 -9.65 25.18 5.15
N VAL A 97 -8.54 24.46 4.95
CA VAL A 97 -8.20 23.29 5.78
C VAL A 97 -7.93 23.78 7.22
N SER A 98 -8.51 23.11 8.21
CA SER A 98 -8.34 23.49 9.62
C SER A 98 -6.91 23.27 10.10
N GLU A 99 -6.48 24.07 11.09
CA GLU A 99 -5.15 23.87 11.72
C GLU A 99 -5.03 22.48 12.35
N GLU A 100 -6.09 21.97 12.97
CA GLU A 100 -6.12 20.62 13.53
C GLU A 100 -5.80 19.55 12.47
N ALA A 101 -6.35 19.67 11.26
CA ALA A 101 -6.02 18.74 10.17
C ALA A 101 -4.57 18.94 9.69
N ILE A 102 -4.14 20.20 9.53
CA ILE A 102 -2.77 20.55 9.11
C ILE A 102 -1.72 19.96 10.06
N GLU A 103 -1.95 20.01 11.37
CA GLU A 103 -1.05 19.44 12.38
C GLU A 103 -0.89 17.93 12.25
N THR A 104 -1.85 17.23 11.62
CA THR A 104 -1.77 15.78 11.39
C THR A 104 -1.08 15.39 10.07
N PHE A 105 -0.91 16.30 9.12
CA PHE A 105 -0.30 15.97 7.82
C PHE A 105 1.11 15.38 7.88
N PRO A 106 1.98 15.74 8.84
CA PRO A 106 3.25 15.04 9.05
C PRO A 106 3.12 13.55 9.39
N LEU A 107 1.94 13.07 9.81
CA LEU A 107 1.70 11.64 10.04
C LEU A 107 1.53 10.84 8.73
N TYR A 108 1.49 11.51 7.58
CA TYR A 108 1.33 10.89 6.27
C TYR A 108 2.72 10.68 5.63
N GLY A 109 3.39 9.59 6.02
CA GLY A 109 4.55 9.09 5.29
C GLY A 109 4.22 8.69 3.86
N ILE A 110 5.24 8.45 3.04
CA ILE A 110 5.09 8.33 1.58
C ILE A 110 4.20 7.13 1.18
N SER A 111 4.36 5.98 1.84
CA SER A 111 3.46 4.83 1.61
C SER A 111 2.06 5.02 2.21
N GLY A 112 1.93 5.76 3.30
CA GLY A 112 0.64 6.18 3.85
C GLY A 112 -0.14 7.05 2.88
N ILE A 113 0.54 7.97 2.20
CA ILE A 113 -0.04 8.75 1.09
C ILE A 113 -0.44 7.82 -0.06
N GLY A 114 0.43 6.88 -0.47
CA GLY A 114 0.09 5.89 -1.50
C GLY A 114 -1.18 5.09 -1.17
N ASN A 115 -1.33 4.69 0.09
CA ASN A 115 -2.51 4.03 0.64
C ASN A 115 -3.78 4.91 0.55
N VAL A 116 -3.66 6.21 0.82
CA VAL A 116 -4.77 7.17 0.69
C VAL A 116 -5.15 7.39 -0.77
N LEU A 117 -4.17 7.57 -1.65
CA LEU A 117 -4.42 7.72 -3.09
C LEU A 117 -5.10 6.47 -3.66
N ALA A 118 -4.63 5.27 -3.27
CA ALA A 118 -5.28 4.03 -3.64
C ALA A 118 -6.71 3.91 -3.10
N ALA A 119 -6.97 4.38 -1.88
CA ALA A 119 -8.34 4.46 -1.32
C ALA A 119 -9.24 5.41 -2.12
N ILE A 120 -8.73 6.55 -2.57
CA ILE A 120 -9.47 7.47 -3.46
C ILE A 120 -9.79 6.77 -4.79
N LYS A 121 -8.82 6.06 -5.39
CA LYS A 121 -9.05 5.28 -6.62
C LYS A 121 -10.12 4.21 -6.41
N MET A 122 -10.07 3.49 -5.29
CA MET A 122 -11.06 2.48 -4.92
C MET A 122 -12.46 3.07 -4.75
N ALA A 123 -12.58 4.20 -4.06
CA ALA A 123 -13.85 4.90 -3.87
C ALA A 123 -14.47 5.29 -5.22
N LYS A 124 -13.66 5.86 -6.12
CA LYS A 124 -14.10 6.24 -7.47
C LYS A 124 -14.45 5.02 -8.32
N TYR A 125 -13.66 3.95 -8.25
CA TYR A 125 -13.88 2.72 -9.04
C TYR A 125 -15.21 2.04 -8.70
N TYR A 126 -15.53 1.95 -7.42
CA TYR A 126 -16.79 1.33 -6.95
C TYR A 126 -17.94 2.32 -6.80
N GLU A 127 -17.77 3.58 -7.24
CA GLU A 127 -18.78 4.65 -7.11
C GLU A 127 -19.32 4.78 -5.68
N LEU A 128 -18.41 4.69 -4.69
CA LEU A 128 -18.76 4.75 -3.28
C LEU A 128 -19.33 6.12 -2.91
N SER A 129 -20.26 6.11 -1.96
CA SER A 129 -20.98 7.27 -1.46
C SER A 129 -20.58 7.62 -0.02
N GLU A 130 -21.24 8.61 0.56
CA GLU A 130 -21.10 9.00 1.97
C GLU A 130 -21.50 7.90 2.97
N ASP A 131 -22.26 6.89 2.53
CA ASP A 131 -22.66 5.73 3.35
C ASP A 131 -21.59 4.63 3.38
N ASP A 132 -20.54 4.75 2.55
CA ASP A 132 -19.50 3.75 2.39
C ASP A 132 -18.20 4.15 3.10
N VAL A 133 -17.52 3.15 3.68
CA VAL A 133 -16.26 3.38 4.41
C VAL A 133 -15.12 2.58 3.78
N ILE A 134 -13.99 3.25 3.56
CA ILE A 134 -12.70 2.61 3.28
C ILE A 134 -11.78 2.79 4.48
N PHE A 135 -11.26 1.68 4.99
CA PHE A 135 -10.17 1.69 5.96
C PHE A 135 -8.84 1.58 5.24
N THR A 136 -7.86 2.36 5.69
CA THR A 136 -6.49 2.33 5.18
C THR A 136 -5.53 2.66 6.33
N VAL A 137 -4.22 2.54 6.09
CA VAL A 137 -3.19 2.71 7.12
C VAL A 137 -2.18 3.78 6.70
N LEU A 138 -1.87 4.68 7.63
CA LEU A 138 -0.71 5.55 7.53
C LEU A 138 0.46 4.80 8.19
N THR A 139 1.34 4.24 7.37
CA THR A 139 2.35 3.26 7.80
C THR A 139 3.36 3.86 8.77
N ASP A 140 3.74 5.11 8.55
CA ASP A 140 4.75 5.86 9.28
C ASP A 140 4.61 7.37 9.02
N SER A 141 5.40 8.18 9.73
CA SER A 141 5.40 9.65 9.65
C SER A 141 6.51 10.20 8.76
N SER A 142 6.43 11.49 8.44
CA SER A 142 7.41 12.24 7.67
C SER A 142 8.78 12.36 8.35
N GLU A 143 8.87 12.09 9.66
CA GLU A 143 10.14 12.11 10.42
C GLU A 143 11.20 11.20 9.79
N MET A 144 10.77 10.10 9.18
CA MET A 144 11.64 9.11 8.51
C MET A 144 12.13 9.55 7.12
N TYR A 145 11.52 10.58 6.53
CA TYR A 145 11.67 10.93 5.11
C TYR A 145 12.06 12.40 4.88
N THR A 146 12.58 13.10 5.89
CA THR A 146 12.96 14.52 5.76
C THR A 146 14.00 14.77 4.66
N SER A 147 14.94 13.83 4.46
CA SER A 147 15.95 13.91 3.39
C SER A 147 15.35 13.88 1.98
N ARG A 148 14.15 13.31 1.82
CA ARG A 148 13.44 13.26 0.54
C ARG A 148 12.98 14.63 0.08
N LEU A 149 12.64 15.54 1.00
CA LEU A 149 12.26 16.91 0.65
C LEU A 149 13.43 17.68 0.04
N ALA A 150 14.63 17.53 0.63
CA ALA A 150 15.84 18.14 0.08
C ALA A 150 16.14 17.60 -1.32
N GLU A 151 16.06 16.28 -1.50
CA GLU A 151 16.26 15.65 -2.81
C GLU A 151 15.24 16.12 -3.85
N GLN A 152 13.95 16.22 -3.50
CA GLN A 152 12.93 16.74 -4.43
C GLN A 152 13.16 18.20 -4.80
N ASN A 153 13.63 19.02 -3.85
CA ASN A 153 13.99 20.41 -4.12
C ASN A 153 15.22 20.52 -5.06
N GLU A 154 16.17 19.60 -4.99
CA GLU A 154 17.29 19.54 -5.94
C GLU A 154 16.84 19.13 -7.35
N ILE A 155 15.89 18.18 -7.45
CA ILE A 155 15.42 17.64 -8.73
C ILE A 155 14.44 18.60 -9.43
N GLN A 156 13.50 19.17 -8.67
CA GLN A 156 12.35 19.91 -9.21
C GLN A 156 12.37 21.41 -8.89
N GLY A 157 13.31 21.87 -8.06
CA GLY A 157 13.33 23.21 -7.52
C GLY A 157 12.43 23.38 -6.29
N ALA A 158 12.47 24.58 -5.71
CA ALA A 158 11.72 24.95 -4.51
C ALA A 158 10.21 24.70 -4.67
N PHE A 159 9.56 24.16 -3.64
CA PHE A 159 8.11 24.00 -3.63
C PHE A 159 7.44 25.35 -3.40
N ASP A 160 6.82 25.89 -4.43
CA ASP A 160 6.12 27.16 -4.41
C ASP A 160 4.59 26.97 -4.38
N GLU A 161 3.85 28.09 -4.32
CA GLU A 161 2.38 28.05 -4.33
C GLU A 161 1.83 27.41 -5.62
N TYR A 162 2.50 27.57 -6.76
CA TYR A 162 2.07 26.92 -8.00
C TYR A 162 2.25 25.40 -7.95
N ALA A 163 3.32 24.90 -7.32
CA ALA A 163 3.52 23.49 -7.05
C ALA A 163 2.45 22.95 -6.10
N ALA A 164 2.09 23.69 -5.05
CA ALA A 164 1.01 23.33 -4.13
C ALA A 164 -0.35 23.20 -4.85
N VAL A 165 -0.67 24.16 -5.74
CA VAL A 165 -1.88 24.11 -6.59
C VAL A 165 -1.88 22.87 -7.47
N ARG A 166 -0.75 22.55 -8.12
CA ARG A 166 -0.63 21.36 -8.98
C ARG A 166 -0.79 20.06 -8.20
N ALA A 167 -0.14 19.93 -7.04
CA ALA A 167 -0.22 18.74 -6.20
C ALA A 167 -1.65 18.50 -5.70
N LEU A 168 -2.32 19.54 -5.16
CA LEU A 168 -3.69 19.41 -4.68
C LEU A 168 -4.66 19.07 -5.81
N ALA A 169 -4.60 19.81 -6.92
CA ALA A 169 -5.51 19.61 -8.03
C ALA A 169 -5.27 18.26 -8.75
N GLY A 170 -4.02 17.94 -9.06
CA GLY A 170 -3.64 16.76 -9.84
C GLY A 170 -3.74 15.48 -9.02
N CYS A 171 -3.01 15.42 -7.91
CA CYS A 171 -2.77 14.17 -7.19
C CYS A 171 -3.94 13.80 -6.26
N LEU A 172 -4.70 14.78 -5.75
CA LEU A 172 -5.84 14.53 -4.86
C LEU A 172 -7.19 14.70 -5.56
N HIS A 173 -7.51 15.90 -6.05
CA HIS A 173 -8.85 16.16 -6.61
C HIS A 173 -9.12 15.36 -7.89
N HIS A 174 -8.15 15.32 -8.81
CA HIS A 174 -8.30 14.64 -10.11
C HIS A 174 -7.76 13.21 -10.14
N GLN A 175 -7.48 12.60 -8.98
CA GLN A 175 -6.95 11.24 -8.93
C GLN A 175 -7.89 10.27 -9.68
N SER A 176 -7.39 9.58 -10.69
CA SER A 176 -8.22 8.81 -11.62
C SER A 176 -8.28 7.33 -11.23
N ILE A 177 -9.05 6.51 -11.96
CA ILE A 177 -9.10 5.05 -11.75
C ILE A 177 -8.06 4.29 -12.58
N ASP A 178 -7.12 4.98 -13.21
CA ASP A 178 -6.01 4.37 -13.92
C ASP A 178 -5.17 3.48 -12.98
N GLY A 179 -4.69 2.36 -13.51
CA GLY A 179 -3.94 1.39 -12.71
C GLY A 179 -4.77 0.61 -11.68
N ALA A 180 -6.10 0.77 -11.67
CA ALA A 180 -7.01 0.03 -10.80
C ALA A 180 -7.63 -1.17 -11.56
N LEU A 181 -7.55 -2.36 -10.96
CA LEU A 181 -8.07 -3.61 -11.54
C LEU A 181 -8.78 -4.45 -10.47
N GLU A 182 -10.11 -4.60 -10.58
CA GLU A 182 -10.82 -5.63 -9.83
C GLU A 182 -10.47 -7.01 -10.42
N LEU A 183 -9.99 -7.90 -9.56
CA LEU A 183 -9.49 -9.21 -9.91
C LEU A 183 -10.61 -10.24 -9.95
N THR A 184 -10.78 -10.83 -11.12
CA THR A 184 -11.48 -12.10 -11.31
C THR A 184 -10.69 -13.26 -10.70
N TYR A 185 -11.31 -14.45 -10.66
CA TYR A 185 -10.63 -15.68 -10.22
C TYR A 185 -9.30 -15.93 -10.93
N TYR A 186 -9.26 -15.76 -12.26
CA TYR A 186 -8.05 -16.04 -13.03
C TYR A 186 -6.98 -14.97 -12.89
N GLU A 187 -7.35 -13.72 -12.60
CA GLU A 187 -6.38 -12.67 -12.31
C GLU A 187 -5.76 -12.86 -10.92
N ARG A 188 -6.55 -13.27 -9.92
CA ARG A 188 -6.00 -13.72 -8.63
C ARG A 188 -5.06 -14.92 -8.81
N LEU A 189 -5.45 -15.91 -9.62
CA LEU A 189 -4.62 -17.08 -9.89
C LEU A 189 -3.32 -16.69 -10.61
N ARG A 190 -3.39 -15.77 -11.58
CA ARG A 190 -2.22 -15.21 -12.27
C ARG A 190 -1.25 -14.60 -11.27
N VAL A 191 -1.72 -13.73 -10.40
CA VAL A 191 -0.89 -13.07 -9.38
C VAL A 191 -0.32 -14.10 -8.39
N HIS A 192 -1.13 -15.07 -7.96
CA HIS A 192 -0.67 -16.16 -7.09
C HIS A 192 0.47 -16.96 -7.73
N ASN A 193 0.35 -17.31 -9.02
CA ASN A 193 1.36 -18.08 -9.73
C ASN A 193 2.69 -17.34 -9.86
N LEU A 194 2.73 -16.00 -9.76
CA LEU A 194 4.00 -15.25 -9.75
C LEU A 194 4.89 -15.61 -8.55
N LYS A 195 4.30 -16.10 -7.45
CA LYS A 195 5.07 -16.61 -6.31
C LYS A 195 5.99 -17.76 -6.69
N TYR A 196 5.66 -18.53 -7.72
CA TYR A 196 6.43 -19.70 -8.15
C TYR A 196 7.90 -19.34 -8.43
N TYR A 197 8.13 -18.26 -9.19
CA TYR A 197 9.47 -17.89 -9.65
C TYR A 197 10.39 -17.47 -8.51
N THR A 198 9.87 -16.78 -7.50
CA THR A 198 10.68 -16.40 -6.34
C THR A 198 10.75 -17.56 -5.36
N TRP A 199 9.62 -18.11 -4.96
CA TRP A 199 9.58 -18.99 -3.80
C TRP A 199 9.99 -20.42 -4.13
N VAL A 200 9.50 -20.96 -5.25
CA VAL A 200 9.80 -22.35 -5.64
C VAL A 200 11.18 -22.43 -6.31
N GLU A 201 11.39 -21.65 -7.36
CA GLU A 201 12.63 -21.75 -8.16
C GLU A 201 13.86 -21.20 -7.43
N GLN A 202 13.72 -20.16 -6.60
CA GLN A 202 14.88 -19.45 -6.00
C GLN A 202 15.02 -19.65 -4.49
N GLN A 203 13.91 -19.74 -3.75
CA GLN A 203 13.93 -19.81 -2.27
C GLN A 203 13.67 -21.23 -1.72
N GLY A 204 13.53 -22.24 -2.58
CA GLY A 204 13.48 -23.65 -2.18
C GLY A 204 12.14 -24.13 -1.61
N LYS A 205 11.04 -23.39 -1.82
CA LYS A 205 9.69 -23.91 -1.57
C LYS A 205 9.34 -24.99 -2.57
N THR A 206 8.47 -25.90 -2.16
CA THR A 206 8.01 -27.00 -3.02
C THR A 206 6.83 -26.59 -3.89
N TYR A 207 6.63 -27.32 -4.99
CA TYR A 207 5.43 -27.18 -5.83
C TYR A 207 4.15 -27.45 -5.03
N GLU A 208 4.21 -28.40 -4.09
CA GLU A 208 3.09 -28.77 -3.22
C GLU A 208 2.73 -27.62 -2.26
N GLU A 209 3.72 -26.96 -1.66
CA GLU A 209 3.50 -25.83 -0.73
C GLU A 209 2.78 -24.65 -1.40
N ILE A 210 3.17 -24.27 -2.62
CA ILE A 210 2.52 -23.14 -3.31
C ILE A 210 1.09 -23.50 -3.71
N ASN A 211 0.86 -24.74 -4.18
CA ASN A 211 -0.49 -25.20 -4.52
C ASN A 211 -1.39 -25.32 -3.29
N ALA A 212 -0.85 -25.66 -2.12
CA ALA A 212 -1.61 -25.69 -0.88
C ALA A 212 -2.21 -24.31 -0.56
N GLN A 213 -1.49 -23.21 -0.79
CA GLN A 213 -2.04 -21.86 -0.60
C GLN A 213 -3.31 -21.59 -1.43
N TRP A 214 -3.47 -22.27 -2.57
CA TRP A 214 -4.60 -22.05 -3.48
C TRP A 214 -5.72 -23.07 -3.31
N TYR A 215 -5.38 -24.35 -3.15
CA TYR A 215 -6.32 -25.47 -3.19
C TYR A 215 -6.69 -26.02 -1.81
N ASP A 216 -5.83 -25.86 -0.80
CA ASP A 216 -6.19 -26.20 0.56
C ASP A 216 -7.05 -25.08 1.17
N LYS A 217 -8.28 -25.44 1.52
CA LYS A 217 -9.29 -24.51 2.06
C LYS A 217 -8.95 -24.04 3.48
N ASN A 218 -8.09 -24.75 4.19
CA ASN A 218 -7.71 -24.45 5.56
C ASN A 218 -6.37 -23.72 5.65
N TYR A 219 -5.55 -23.72 4.58
CA TYR A 219 -4.21 -23.13 4.59
C TYR A 219 -4.13 -21.77 5.29
N TRP A 220 -4.98 -20.82 4.87
CA TRP A 220 -4.99 -19.46 5.42
C TRP A 220 -5.71 -19.34 6.77
N LYS A 221 -6.60 -20.29 7.10
CA LYS A 221 -7.33 -20.31 8.38
C LYS A 221 -6.51 -20.91 9.51
N ASP A 222 -5.54 -21.76 9.18
CA ASP A 222 -4.69 -22.44 10.15
C ASP A 222 -3.52 -21.55 10.62
N ILE A 223 -3.29 -20.40 9.98
CA ILE A 223 -2.20 -19.47 10.32
C ILE A 223 -2.55 -18.58 11.53
N PRO A 224 -3.69 -17.86 11.59
CA PRO A 224 -4.00 -16.95 12.71
C PRO A 224 -3.93 -17.60 14.10
N PRO A 225 -4.37 -18.86 14.32
CA PRO A 225 -4.21 -19.54 15.61
C PRO A 225 -2.75 -19.75 16.06
N LEU A 226 -1.77 -19.55 15.18
CA LEU A 226 -0.36 -19.66 15.49
C LEU A 226 0.25 -18.32 15.96
N ALA A 227 -0.51 -17.23 16.05
CA ALA A 227 0.00 -15.90 16.38
C ALA A 227 0.84 -15.89 17.66
N ASP A 228 0.31 -16.37 18.79
CA ASP A 228 1.03 -16.42 20.07
C ASP A 228 2.35 -17.20 19.97
N LYS A 229 2.35 -18.30 19.22
CA LYS A 229 3.55 -19.12 18.98
C LYS A 229 4.57 -18.39 18.10
N ILE A 230 4.10 -17.65 17.10
CA ILE A 230 4.96 -16.83 16.24
C ILE A 230 5.60 -15.72 17.08
N ASP A 231 4.85 -15.09 17.97
CA ASP A 231 5.36 -14.05 18.88
C ASP A 231 6.45 -14.61 19.81
N GLU A 232 6.25 -15.80 20.40
CA GLU A 232 7.28 -16.48 21.20
C GLU A 232 8.57 -16.72 20.39
N LEU A 233 8.45 -17.11 19.12
CA LEU A 233 9.60 -17.32 18.23
C LEU A 233 10.32 -16.01 17.91
N ILE A 234 9.57 -14.93 17.68
CA ILE A 234 10.13 -13.59 17.43
C ILE A 234 10.89 -13.11 18.67
N GLU A 235 10.32 -13.26 19.87
CA GLU A 235 11.01 -12.90 21.11
C GLU A 235 12.29 -13.71 21.33
N SER A 236 12.24 -15.02 21.05
CA SER A 236 13.42 -15.88 21.14
C SER A 236 14.52 -15.44 20.17
N PHE A 237 14.17 -15.16 18.92
CA PHE A 237 15.10 -14.67 17.91
C PHE A 237 15.72 -13.33 18.31
N ASN A 238 14.91 -12.38 18.79
CA ASN A 238 15.40 -11.08 19.24
C ASN A 238 16.37 -11.21 20.42
N LYS A 239 16.13 -12.14 21.34
CA LYS A 239 17.06 -12.43 22.44
C LYS A 239 18.40 -12.98 21.94
N GLU A 240 18.39 -13.82 20.91
CA GLU A 240 19.60 -14.38 20.31
C GLU A 240 20.43 -13.33 19.57
N VAL A 241 19.79 -12.43 18.80
CA VAL A 241 20.48 -11.39 18.02
C VAL A 241 21.06 -10.28 18.89
N LEU A 242 20.44 -10.02 20.06
CA LEU A 242 20.89 -8.99 21.01
C LEU A 242 21.93 -9.49 22.03
N ALA A 243 22.18 -10.80 22.10
CA ALA A 243 23.14 -11.42 23.00
C ALA A 243 24.56 -11.45 22.40
#